data_AF-A0A5J4PFE7-F1
#
_entry.id   AF-A0A5J4PFE7-F1
#
_cell.length_a   1.000
_cell.length_b   1.000
_cell.length_c   1.000
_cell.angle_alpha   90.00
_cell.angle_beta   90.00
_cell.angle_gamma   90.00
#
_symmetry.space_group_name_H-M   'P 1'
#
loop_
_entity.id
_entity.type
_entity.pdbx_description
1 polymer ?
#
loop_
_entity_poly.entity_id
_entity_poly.type
_entity_poly.pdbx_seq_one_letter_code
_entity_poly.pdbx_strand_id
1 'polypeptide(L)' 'MLVAKSAWCVKDAFAHRALTAATRMEGELHEYYMKKVSEGKNKMSVLNAIRAKLVHRMFAVIRNNKVYEKEYRNTLA' A
#
# COMPACT_ATOMS: atom_id res chain seq x y z
N MET A 1 -14.56 5.43 26.51
CA MET A 1 -14.66 6.22 25.26
C MET A 1 -13.37 6.94 24.84
N LEU A 2 -12.41 7.27 25.73
CA LEU A 2 -11.17 7.96 25.33
C LEU A 2 -10.21 7.12 24.45
N VAL A 3 -10.10 5.81 24.67
CA VAL A 3 -9.17 4.93 23.93
C VAL A 3 -9.56 4.74 22.46
N ALA A 4 -10.86 4.83 22.15
CA ALA A 4 -11.35 4.68 20.78
C ALA A 4 -11.06 5.90 19.90
N LYS A 5 -11.09 7.12 20.48
CA LYS A 5 -10.79 8.38 19.77
C LYS A 5 -9.31 8.54 19.45
N SER A 6 -8.41 8.15 20.36
CA SER A 6 -6.96 8.17 20.11
C SER A 6 -6.58 7.17 19.04
N ALA A 7 -7.14 5.95 19.09
CA ALA A 7 -6.96 4.97 18.03
C ALA A 7 -7.47 5.50 16.68
N TRP A 8 -8.61 6.21 16.63
CA TRP A 8 -9.20 6.81 15.40
C TRP A 8 -8.31 7.90 14.79
N CYS A 9 -7.82 8.82 15.62
CA CYS A 9 -6.91 9.89 15.20
C CYS A 9 -5.62 9.35 14.55
N VAL A 10 -5.06 8.26 15.08
CA VAL A 10 -3.86 7.62 14.51
C VAL A 10 -4.16 6.98 13.15
N LYS A 11 -5.34 6.38 12.95
CA LYS A 11 -5.75 5.81 11.64
C LYS A 11 -5.87 6.91 10.60
N ASP A 12 -6.49 8.02 10.96
CA ASP A 12 -6.72 9.15 10.05
C ASP A 12 -5.39 9.80 9.64
N ALA A 13 -4.46 9.99 10.58
CA ALA A 13 -3.13 10.51 10.28
C ALA A 13 -2.32 9.59 9.33
N PHE A 14 -2.42 8.27 9.54
CA PHE A 14 -1.76 7.30 8.67
C PHE A 14 -2.44 7.18 7.31
N ALA A 15 -3.76 7.30 7.26
CA ALA A 15 -4.54 7.30 6.03
C ALA A 15 -4.23 8.53 5.17
N HIS A 16 -4.10 9.71 5.78
CA HIS A 16 -3.73 10.93 5.08
C HIS A 16 -2.32 10.84 4.46
N ARG A 17 -1.32 10.39 5.24
CA ARG A 17 0.05 10.20 4.71
C ARG A 17 0.15 9.10 3.65
N ALA A 18 -0.63 8.02 3.79
CA ALA A 18 -0.70 6.97 2.77
C ALA A 18 -1.41 7.43 1.49
N LEU A 19 -2.43 8.29 1.61
CA LEU A 19 -3.09 8.93 0.47
C LEU A 19 -2.08 9.80 -0.29
N THR A 20 -1.33 10.65 0.41
CA THR A 20 -0.28 11.49 -0.17
C THR A 20 0.84 10.66 -0.83
N ALA A 21 1.21 9.50 -0.26
CA ALA A 21 2.21 8.61 -0.84
C ALA A 21 1.70 7.84 -2.07
N ALA A 22 0.44 7.39 -2.06
CA ALA A 22 -0.15 6.64 -3.17
C ALA A 22 -0.55 7.54 -4.36
N THR A 23 -0.89 8.81 -4.12
CA THR A 23 -1.23 9.76 -5.18
C THR A 23 -0.01 10.47 -5.76
N ARG A 24 1.10 10.63 -5.01
CA ARG A 24 2.30 11.31 -5.50
C ARG A 24 3.32 10.41 -6.21
N MET A 25 3.27 9.11 -5.99
CA MET A 25 4.19 8.17 -6.64
C MET A 25 3.60 7.73 -7.97
N GLU A 26 3.98 8.38 -9.07
CA GLU A 26 3.73 7.86 -10.42
C GLU A 26 4.34 6.46 -10.54
N GLY A 27 3.50 5.45 -10.77
CA GLY A 27 3.93 4.05 -10.87
C GLY A 27 2.81 3.04 -10.67
N GLU A 28 3.18 1.76 -10.64
CA GLU A 28 2.28 0.60 -10.58
C GLU A 28 1.22 0.68 -9.47
N LEU A 29 1.57 1.25 -8.31
CA LEU A 29 0.63 1.40 -7.19
C LEU A 29 -0.44 2.47 -7.44
N HIS A 30 -0.13 3.51 -8.21
CA HIS A 30 -1.07 4.54 -8.59
C HIS A 30 -2.08 4.01 -9.62
N GLU A 31 -1.61 3.29 -10.63
CA GLU A 31 -2.48 2.61 -11.60
C GLU A 31 -3.39 1.59 -10.90
N TYR A 32 -2.85 0.83 -9.93
CA TYR A 32 -3.64 -0.07 -9.11
C TYR A 32 -4.69 0.67 -8.28
N TYR A 33 -4.35 1.83 -7.69
CA TYR A 33 -5.30 2.67 -6.96
C TYR A 33 -6.45 3.10 -7.87
N MET A 34 -6.12 3.70 -9.03
CA MET A 34 -7.13 4.21 -9.96
C MET A 34 -8.03 3.10 -10.49
N LYS A 35 -7.46 1.95 -10.86
CA LYS A 35 -8.23 0.77 -11.28
C LYS A 35 -9.19 0.28 -10.18
N LYS A 36 -8.75 0.22 -8.93
CA LYS A 36 -9.60 -0.24 -7.82
C LYS A 36 -10.66 0.78 -7.42
N VAL A 37 -10.38 2.07 -7.57
CA VAL A 37 -11.38 3.13 -7.38
C VAL A 37 -12.40 3.13 -8.52
N SER A 38 -11.99 2.91 -9.77
CA SER A 38 -12.92 2.78 -10.91
C SER A 38 -13.79 1.52 -10.84
N GLU A 39 -13.30 0.46 -10.21
CA GLU A 39 -14.10 -0.74 -9.85
C GLU A 39 -15.16 -0.45 -8.76
N GLY A 40 -15.25 0.78 -8.24
CA GLY A 40 -16.23 1.19 -7.23
C GLY A 40 -15.87 0.79 -5.80
N LYS A 41 -14.62 0.35 -5.54
CA LYS A 41 -14.20 -0.01 -4.18
C LYS A 41 -13.99 1.24 -3.33
N ASN A 42 -14.30 1.11 -2.04
CA ASN A 42 -14.08 2.20 -1.09
C ASN A 42 -12.58 2.57 -1.03
N LYS A 43 -12.29 3.87 -1.22
CA LYS A 43 -10.94 4.45 -1.22
C LYS A 43 -10.09 3.98 -0.04
N MET A 44 -10.68 3.85 1.15
CA MET A 44 -9.98 3.38 2.35
C MET A 44 -9.56 1.90 2.26
N SER A 45 -10.40 1.05 1.68
CA SER A 45 -10.08 -0.37 1.45
C SER A 45 -8.97 -0.53 0.42
N VAL A 46 -8.98 0.29 -0.63
CA VAL A 46 -7.92 0.31 -1.66
C VAL A 46 -6.58 0.72 -1.05
N LEU A 47 -6.57 1.74 -0.18
CA LEU A 47 -5.36 2.14 0.54
C LEU A 47 -4.83 1.04 1.46
N ASN A 48 -5.72 0.30 2.14
CA ASN A 48 -5.31 -0.83 2.96
C ASN A 48 -4.65 -1.94 2.11
N ALA A 49 -5.22 -2.24 0.93
CA ALA A 49 -4.63 -3.19 0.00
C ALA A 49 -3.24 -2.75 -0.49
N ILE A 50 -3.06 -1.45 -0.77
CA ILE A 50 -1.76 -0.87 -1.13
C ILE A 50 -0.74 -1.04 -0.01
N ARG A 51 -1.14 -0.76 1.24
CA ARG A 51 -0.27 -0.97 2.42
C ARG A 51 0.18 -2.42 2.54
N ALA A 52 -0.76 -3.36 2.40
CA ALA A 52 -0.45 -4.78 2.43
C ALA A 52 0.54 -5.19 1.33
N LYS A 53 0.37 -4.67 0.10
CA LYS A 53 1.32 -4.92 -1.01
C LYS A 53 2.73 -4.42 -0.71
N LEU A 54 2.89 -3.23 -0.12
CA LEU A 54 4.21 -2.70 0.26
C LEU A 54 4.87 -3.55 1.35
N VAL A 55 4.11 -3.94 2.37
CA VAL A 55 4.60 -4.82 3.45
C VAL A 55 5.05 -6.15 2.86
N HIS A 56 4.27 -6.78 1.98
CA HIS A 56 4.68 -8.01 1.30
C HIS A 56 5.97 -7.86 0.49
N ARG A 57 6.16 -6.74 -0.24
CA ARG A 57 7.41 -6.46 -0.96
C ARG A 57 8.59 -6.37 0.00
N MET A 58 8.44 -5.65 1.10
CA MET A 58 9.50 -5.53 2.12
C MET A 58 9.87 -6.89 2.70
N PHE A 59 8.88 -7.71 3.07
CA PHE A 59 9.12 -9.06 3.59
C PHE A 59 9.80 -9.96 2.56
N ALA A 60 9.45 -9.88 1.28
CA ALA A 60 10.10 -10.65 0.22
C ALA A 60 11.57 -10.26 0.02
N VAL A 61 11.87 -8.95 0.02
CA VAL A 61 13.24 -8.40 -0.07
C VAL A 61 14.09 -8.84 1.12
N ILE A 62 13.57 -8.71 2.35
CA ILE A 62 14.24 -9.12 3.59
C ILE A 62 14.49 -10.64 3.58
N ARG A 63 13.49 -11.45 3.25
CA ARG A 63 13.60 -12.91 3.22
C ARG A 63 14.66 -13.38 2.23
N ASN A 64 14.74 -12.73 1.07
CA ASN A 64 15.69 -13.11 0.03
C ASN A 64 17.07 -12.46 0.21
N ASN A 65 17.22 -11.52 1.16
CA ASN A 65 18.41 -10.69 1.36
C ASN A 65 18.95 -10.09 0.05
N LYS A 66 18.04 -9.70 -0.84
CA LYS A 66 18.35 -9.15 -2.16
C LYS A 66 17.86 -7.71 -2.24
N VAL A 67 18.55 -6.89 -3.03
CA VAL A 67 18.08 -5.53 -3.33
C VAL A 67 16.77 -5.60 -4.12
N TYR A 68 15.86 -4.65 -3.88
CA TYR A 68 14.58 -4.61 -4.59
C TYR A 68 14.78 -4.39 -6.09
N GLU A 69 14.31 -5.35 -6.88
CA GLU A 69 14.27 -5.27 -8.34
C GLU A 69 12.83 -5.05 -8.80
N LYS A 70 12.59 -4.00 -9.60
CA LYS A 70 11.25 -3.66 -10.11
C LYS A 70 10.72 -4.74 -11.05
N GLU A 71 11.61 -5.34 -11.85
CA GLU A 71 11.30 -6.42 -12.78
C GLU A 71 11.77 -7.75 -12.21
N TYR A 72 10.99 -8.32 -11.29
CA TYR A 72 11.31 -9.64 -10.75
C TYR A 72 10.98 -10.73 -11.79
N ARG A 73 12.00 -11.31 -12.40
CA ARG A 73 11.85 -12.46 -13.30
C ARG A 73 11.87 -13.75 -12.48
N ASN A 74 10.71 -14.39 -12.33
CA ASN A 74 10.65 -15.70 -11.72
C ASN A 74 11.27 -16.73 -12.68
N THR A 75 12.43 -17.27 -12.34
CA THR A 75 13.15 -18.26 -13.16
C THR A 75 12.60 -19.69 -13.02
N LEU A 76 11.53 -19.88 -12.26
CA LEU A 76 10.90 -21.18 -11.95
C LEU A 76 9.58 -21.40 -12.71
N ALA A 77 9.25 -20.58 -13.71
CA ALA A 77 8.04 -20.69 -14.52
C ALA A 77 8.36 -21.10 -15.96
#